data_AF-A0A920GSH6-F1
#
_entry.id   AF-A0A920GSH6-F1
#
_cell.length_a   1.000
_cell.length_b   1.000
_cell.length_c   1.000
_cell.angle_alpha   90.00
_cell.angle_beta   90.00
_cell.angle_gamma   90.00
#
_symmetry.space_group_name_H-M   'P 1'
#
loop_
_entity.id
_entity.type
_entity.pdbx_description
1 polymer ?
#
loop_
_entity_poly.entity_id
_entity_poly.type
_entity_poly.pdbx_seq_one_letter_code
_entity_poly.pdbx_strand_id
1 'polypeptide(L)'
;MACYYAIRTILLDQAEIEDFIPQNEGIFRAVDVYAPKGSIFNPNFPRACFARMAQVQRVIDCIIRALAPVMPEKATAGNAATVMSVSYSGFSEKDQNYWVCVEVNEGSYGARATKDGLDTVDNLMANTKNVPCEEIELRYPLRVERYEIRPEQPGAGTWRGMWTCPGSKVSGRWLLFL
;
A
#
# COMPACT_ATOMS: atom_id res chain seq x y z
N MET A 1 -4.69 -14.25 3.14
CA MET A 1 -4.17 -12.95 3.63
C MET A 1 -5.03 -11.78 3.16
N ALA A 2 -5.15 -11.50 1.85
CA ALA A 2 -6.01 -10.42 1.32
C ALA A 2 -7.46 -10.49 1.84
N CYS A 3 -8.12 -11.64 1.66
CA CYS A 3 -9.49 -11.86 2.13
C CYS A 3 -9.60 -11.71 3.65
N TYR A 4 -8.63 -12.24 4.42
CA TYR A 4 -8.62 -12.15 5.88
C TYR A 4 -8.60 -10.68 6.34
N TYR A 5 -7.73 -9.86 5.73
CA TYR A 5 -7.69 -8.43 6.00
C TYR A 5 -9.04 -7.77 5.67
N ALA A 6 -9.60 -8.01 4.47
CA ALA A 6 -10.84 -7.37 4.06
C ALA A 6 -12.02 -7.72 5.00
N ILE A 7 -12.16 -8.99 5.37
CA ILE A 7 -13.19 -9.44 6.33
C ILE A 7 -12.99 -8.76 7.67
N ARG A 8 -11.76 -8.77 8.20
CA ARG A 8 -11.46 -8.24 9.53
C ARG A 8 -11.71 -6.73 9.60
N THR A 9 -11.35 -5.99 8.57
CA THR A 9 -11.49 -4.54 8.51
C THR A 9 -12.94 -4.11 8.29
N ILE A 10 -13.68 -4.80 7.41
CA ILE A 10 -15.06 -4.38 7.07
C ILE A 10 -16.08 -4.91 8.08
N LEU A 11 -15.98 -6.18 8.47
CA LEU A 11 -17.04 -6.85 9.23
C LEU A 11 -16.81 -6.81 10.74
N LEU A 12 -15.55 -6.75 11.19
CA LEU A 12 -15.20 -7.02 12.58
C LEU A 12 -14.49 -5.85 13.27
N ASP A 13 -14.61 -4.62 12.77
CA ASP A 13 -13.87 -3.47 13.30
C ASP A 13 -14.01 -3.34 14.83
N GLN A 14 -12.88 -3.38 15.54
CA GLN A 14 -12.84 -3.31 17.00
C GLN A 14 -13.24 -1.92 17.52
N ALA A 15 -13.21 -0.89 16.67
CA ALA A 15 -13.72 0.42 17.03
C ALA A 15 -15.26 0.45 17.13
N GLU A 16 -15.96 -0.48 16.47
CA GLU A 16 -17.43 -0.55 16.48
C GLU A 16 -17.97 -1.69 17.35
N ILE A 17 -17.17 -2.72 17.62
CA ILE A 17 -17.58 -3.92 18.36
C ILE A 17 -17.03 -3.86 19.78
N GLU A 18 -17.92 -3.94 20.77
CA GLU A 18 -17.57 -3.95 22.20
C GLU A 18 -16.79 -5.21 22.60
N ASP A 19 -17.16 -6.36 22.03
CA ASP A 19 -16.51 -7.64 22.30
C ASP A 19 -15.13 -7.74 21.64
N PHE A 20 -14.14 -8.22 22.39
CA PHE A 20 -12.82 -8.48 21.84
C PHE A 20 -12.84 -9.70 20.92
N ILE A 21 -12.50 -9.50 19.65
CA ILE A 21 -12.42 -10.58 18.67
C ILE A 21 -10.96 -10.99 18.45
N PRO A 22 -10.55 -12.21 18.89
CA PRO A 22 -9.17 -12.66 18.77
C PRO A 22 -8.78 -12.93 17.32
N GLN A 23 -7.59 -12.48 16.91
CA GLN A 23 -7.06 -12.69 15.56
C GLN A 23 -6.57 -14.14 15.39
N ASN A 24 -7.47 -15.04 14.99
CA ASN A 24 -7.15 -16.44 14.72
C ASN A 24 -7.94 -16.99 13.52
N GLU A 25 -7.62 -18.22 13.11
CA GLU A 25 -8.27 -18.89 11.96
C GLU A 25 -9.79 -19.10 12.15
N GLY A 26 -10.29 -19.04 13.39
CA GLY A 26 -11.71 -19.20 13.69
C GLY A 26 -12.58 -18.15 13.01
N ILE A 27 -12.06 -16.93 12.81
CA ILE A 27 -12.73 -15.85 12.07
C ILE A 27 -12.95 -16.24 10.61
N PHE A 28 -12.03 -17.00 10.03
CA PHE A 28 -12.03 -17.31 8.60
C PHE A 28 -12.92 -18.50 8.24
N ARG A 29 -13.45 -19.24 9.24
CA ARG A 29 -14.33 -20.40 9.01
C ARG A 29 -15.63 -20.04 8.27
N ALA A 30 -16.05 -18.79 8.30
CA ALA A 30 -17.24 -18.30 7.60
C ALA A 30 -16.95 -17.90 6.14
N VAL A 31 -15.71 -18.02 5.66
CA VAL A 31 -15.32 -17.59 4.30
C VAL A 31 -14.58 -18.68 3.55
N ASP A 32 -15.18 -19.08 2.43
CA ASP A 32 -14.54 -19.94 1.44
C ASP A 32 -13.77 -19.10 0.42
N VAL A 33 -12.47 -19.38 0.28
CA VAL A 33 -11.64 -18.76 -0.76
C VAL A 33 -11.31 -19.77 -1.84
N TYR A 34 -11.74 -19.46 -3.04
CA TYR A 34 -11.45 -20.24 -4.24
C TYR A 34 -10.55 -19.46 -5.19
N ALA A 35 -9.44 -20.07 -5.61
CA ALA A 35 -8.54 -19.55 -6.62
C ALA A 35 -8.20 -20.67 -7.63
N PRO A 36 -8.53 -20.52 -8.92
CA PRO A 36 -8.24 -21.53 -9.93
C PRO A 36 -6.75 -21.88 -10.00
N LYS A 37 -6.42 -23.16 -10.06
CA LYS A 37 -5.03 -23.63 -10.19
C LYS A 37 -4.41 -23.13 -11.49
N GLY A 38 -3.18 -22.62 -11.42
CA GLY A 38 -2.49 -21.96 -12.53
C GLY A 38 -2.78 -20.47 -12.67
N SER A 39 -3.67 -19.90 -11.87
CA SER A 39 -3.91 -18.45 -11.86
C SER A 39 -2.79 -17.68 -11.16
N ILE A 40 -2.81 -16.35 -11.30
CA ILE A 40 -1.88 -15.45 -10.62
C ILE A 40 -1.95 -15.56 -9.08
N PHE A 41 -3.10 -16.02 -8.54
CA PHE A 41 -3.33 -16.20 -7.11
C PHE A 41 -3.12 -17.64 -6.62
N ASN A 42 -3.02 -18.61 -7.54
CA ASN A 42 -2.74 -20.01 -7.23
C ASN A 42 -1.82 -20.62 -8.32
N PRO A 43 -0.55 -20.18 -8.38
CA PRO A 43 0.37 -20.58 -9.45
C PRO A 43 0.90 -22.00 -9.25
N ASN A 44 1.27 -22.67 -10.36
CA ASN A 44 1.95 -23.96 -10.32
C ASN A 44 3.47 -23.77 -10.11
N PHE A 45 4.12 -24.66 -9.37
CA PHE A 45 5.58 -24.70 -9.31
C PHE A 45 6.17 -24.91 -10.72
N PRO A 46 7.29 -24.24 -11.12
CA PRO A 46 8.16 -23.32 -10.38
C PRO A 46 7.91 -21.82 -10.72
N ARG A 47 6.65 -21.39 -10.84
CA ARG A 47 6.35 -19.97 -11.17
C ARG A 47 6.78 -19.03 -10.04
N ALA A 48 7.20 -17.82 -10.40
CA ALA A 48 7.63 -16.81 -9.45
C ALA A 48 6.46 -16.33 -8.57
N CYS A 49 6.70 -16.29 -7.25
CA CYS A 49 5.73 -15.89 -6.24
C CYS A 49 6.19 -14.66 -5.42
N PHE A 50 7.19 -13.92 -5.90
CA PHE A 50 7.68 -12.71 -5.22
C PHE A 50 6.92 -11.46 -5.70
N ALA A 51 7.05 -10.33 -4.97
CA ALA A 51 6.39 -9.05 -5.28
C ALA A 51 4.84 -9.08 -5.31
N ARG A 52 4.23 -9.88 -4.40
CA ARG A 52 2.77 -10.11 -4.36
C ARG A 52 1.93 -8.96 -3.82
N MET A 53 2.55 -7.92 -3.25
CA MET A 53 1.83 -6.86 -2.53
C MET A 53 0.82 -6.14 -3.44
N ALA A 54 1.19 -5.84 -4.69
CA ALA A 54 0.27 -5.23 -5.65
C ALA A 54 -0.97 -6.11 -5.91
N GLN A 55 -0.79 -7.42 -6.04
CA GLN A 55 -1.88 -8.38 -6.25
C GLN A 55 -2.80 -8.46 -5.02
N VAL A 56 -2.21 -8.48 -3.83
CA VAL A 56 -2.93 -8.53 -2.55
C VAL A 56 -3.77 -7.27 -2.33
N GLN A 57 -3.19 -6.07 -2.53
CA GLN A 57 -3.92 -4.80 -2.42
C GLN A 57 -5.08 -4.73 -3.43
N ARG A 58 -4.85 -5.21 -4.66
CA ARG A 58 -5.90 -5.25 -5.69
C ARG A 58 -7.09 -6.11 -5.28
N VAL A 59 -6.84 -7.29 -4.71
CA VAL A 59 -7.91 -8.18 -4.24
C VAL A 59 -8.73 -7.51 -3.14
N ILE A 60 -8.09 -6.82 -2.20
CA ILE A 60 -8.79 -6.12 -1.11
C ILE A 60 -9.71 -5.03 -1.67
N ASP A 61 -9.18 -4.18 -2.56
CA ASP A 61 -9.97 -3.12 -3.19
C ASP A 61 -11.16 -3.67 -3.99
N CYS A 62 -10.96 -4.78 -4.71
CA CYS A 62 -12.04 -5.48 -5.40
C CYS A 62 -13.11 -6.04 -4.43
N ILE A 63 -12.71 -6.57 -3.26
CA ILE A 63 -13.64 -7.05 -2.24
C ILE A 63 -14.45 -5.87 -1.67
N ILE A 64 -13.81 -4.76 -1.33
CA ILE A 64 -14.48 -3.55 -0.83
C ILE A 64 -15.51 -3.08 -1.86
N ARG A 65 -15.11 -2.99 -3.14
CA ARG A 65 -16.01 -2.62 -4.24
C ARG A 65 -17.18 -3.59 -4.41
N ALA A 66 -16.96 -4.89 -4.25
CA ALA A 66 -18.02 -5.91 -4.35
C ALA A 66 -19.02 -5.81 -3.19
N LEU A 67 -18.57 -5.39 -2.00
CA LEU A 67 -19.41 -5.20 -0.83
C LEU A 67 -20.08 -3.82 -0.75
N ALA A 68 -19.61 -2.84 -1.52
CA ALA A 68 -20.15 -1.49 -1.53
C ALA A 68 -21.68 -1.39 -1.76
N PRO A 69 -22.33 -2.23 -2.60
CA PRO A 69 -23.79 -2.18 -2.75
C PRO A 69 -24.58 -2.65 -1.53
N VAL A 70 -23.99 -3.50 -0.67
CA VAL A 70 -24.69 -4.11 0.48
C VAL A 70 -24.30 -3.48 1.81
N MET A 71 -23.11 -2.88 1.90
CA MET A 71 -22.60 -2.17 3.09
C MET A 71 -21.95 -0.84 2.68
N PRO A 72 -22.72 0.09 2.08
CA PRO A 72 -22.18 1.34 1.54
C PRO A 72 -21.53 2.23 2.60
N GLU A 73 -21.99 2.17 3.84
CA GLU A 73 -21.46 2.94 4.97
C GLU A 73 -20.05 2.48 5.41
N LYS A 74 -19.70 1.22 5.16
CA LYS A 74 -18.40 0.62 5.52
C LYS A 74 -17.41 0.56 4.36
N ALA A 75 -17.88 0.77 3.14
CA ALA A 75 -17.03 0.75 1.96
C ALA A 75 -16.28 2.08 1.77
N THR A 76 -15.01 2.00 1.39
CA THR A 76 -14.29 3.15 0.85
C THR A 76 -14.50 3.23 -0.67
N ALA A 77 -14.43 4.43 -1.22
CA ALA A 77 -14.26 4.63 -2.65
C ALA A 77 -12.93 4.01 -3.12
N GLY A 78 -12.70 3.96 -4.44
CA GLY A 78 -11.50 3.33 -5.00
C GLY A 78 -10.21 3.80 -4.33
N ASN A 79 -9.42 2.86 -3.83
CA ASN A 79 -8.13 3.11 -3.19
C ASN A 79 -7.01 3.01 -4.24
N ALA A 80 -5.80 3.52 -3.97
CA ALA A 80 -4.60 3.14 -4.72
C ALA A 80 -4.31 1.66 -4.45
N ALA A 81 -4.99 0.78 -5.17
CA ALA A 81 -4.97 -0.66 -5.01
C ALA A 81 -3.64 -1.30 -5.48
N THR A 82 -2.52 -0.69 -5.13
CA THR A 82 -1.13 -1.09 -5.34
C THR A 82 -0.22 -0.31 -4.38
N VAL A 83 0.85 -0.95 -3.92
CA VAL A 83 1.97 -0.25 -3.27
C VAL A 83 2.94 0.17 -4.37
N MET A 84 3.35 1.43 -4.40
CA MET A 84 4.38 1.91 -5.32
C MET A 84 5.71 1.91 -4.59
N SER A 85 6.60 0.98 -4.92
CA SER A 85 7.98 1.01 -4.41
C SER A 85 8.98 1.23 -5.54
N VAL A 86 10.06 1.94 -5.23
CA VAL A 86 11.20 2.14 -6.12
C VAL A 86 12.44 1.61 -5.42
N SER A 87 13.17 0.73 -6.11
CA SER A 87 14.45 0.20 -5.60
C SER A 87 15.59 0.91 -6.30
N TYR A 88 16.38 1.63 -5.52
CA TYR A 88 17.65 2.21 -5.94
C TYR A 88 18.76 1.26 -5.51
N SER A 89 19.73 1.02 -6.39
CA SER A 89 20.87 0.17 -6.05
C SER A 89 22.10 0.59 -6.83
N GLY A 90 23.27 0.36 -6.24
CA GLY A 90 24.54 0.66 -6.89
C GLY A 90 25.71 0.05 -6.12
N PHE A 91 26.92 0.37 -6.58
CA PHE A 91 28.16 0.05 -5.88
C PHE A 91 28.73 1.34 -5.30
N SER A 92 29.12 1.31 -4.02
CA SER A 92 29.82 2.41 -3.34
C SER A 92 31.32 2.18 -3.50
N GLU A 93 32.01 3.05 -4.24
CA GLU A 93 33.48 3.00 -4.31
C GLU A 93 34.12 3.35 -2.96
N LYS A 94 33.49 4.20 -2.16
CA LYS A 94 33.97 4.57 -0.83
C LYS A 94 33.96 3.38 0.14
N ASP A 95 32.89 2.61 0.13
CA ASP A 95 32.69 1.47 1.06
C ASP A 95 33.10 0.13 0.44
N GLN A 96 33.52 0.14 -0.84
CA GLN A 96 33.85 -1.04 -1.64
C GLN A 96 32.76 -2.13 -1.57
N ASN A 97 31.48 -1.72 -1.55
CA ASN A 97 30.35 -2.63 -1.35
C ASN A 97 29.09 -2.17 -2.10
N TYR A 98 28.19 -3.12 -2.36
CA TYR A 98 26.87 -2.83 -2.93
C TYR A 98 25.92 -2.26 -1.90
N TRP A 99 25.06 -1.35 -2.36
CA TRP A 99 23.97 -0.81 -1.56
C TRP A 99 22.64 -0.97 -2.30
N VAL A 100 21.57 -1.16 -1.54
CA VAL A 100 20.19 -1.23 -2.04
C VAL A 100 19.32 -0.42 -1.09
N CYS A 101 18.62 0.57 -1.64
CA CYS A 101 17.61 1.35 -0.95
C CYS A 101 16.27 1.04 -1.61
N VAL A 102 15.35 0.43 -0.86
CA VAL A 102 13.97 0.26 -1.31
C VAL A 102 13.13 1.33 -0.65
N GLU A 103 12.72 2.30 -1.45
CA GLU A 103 11.79 3.33 -1.02
C GLU A 103 10.36 2.86 -1.35
N VAL A 104 9.48 2.96 -0.35
CA VAL A 104 8.06 2.68 -0.49
C VAL A 104 7.33 4.02 -0.49
N ASN A 105 6.79 4.37 -1.64
CA ASN A 105 6.04 5.60 -1.82
C ASN A 105 4.62 5.36 -1.30
N GLU A 106 4.08 6.36 -0.62
CA GLU A 106 2.82 6.26 0.10
C GLU A 106 1.67 5.87 -0.82
N GLY A 107 0.83 4.96 -0.31
CA GLY A 107 -0.42 4.57 -0.92
C GLY A 107 -1.50 5.61 -0.73
N SER A 108 -2.74 5.20 -1.00
CA SER A 108 -3.82 6.14 -1.07
C SER A 108 -5.22 5.55 -0.74
N TYR A 109 -5.94 6.05 0.29
CA TYR A 109 -7.33 5.71 0.62
C TYR A 109 -8.40 6.50 -0.15
N GLY A 110 -9.39 5.78 -0.68
CA GLY A 110 -10.60 6.42 -1.20
C GLY A 110 -11.43 7.11 -0.11
N ALA A 111 -12.32 8.00 -0.55
CA ALA A 111 -13.28 8.67 0.32
C ALA A 111 -14.17 7.67 1.07
N ARG A 112 -14.66 8.05 2.25
CA ARG A 112 -15.64 7.28 3.04
C ARG A 112 -17.03 7.89 2.87
N ALA A 113 -18.06 7.15 3.27
CA ALA A 113 -19.44 7.62 3.23
C ALA A 113 -19.68 8.95 3.98
N THR A 114 -18.84 9.26 4.98
CA THR A 114 -19.02 10.40 5.88
C THR A 114 -17.83 11.35 5.96
N LYS A 115 -16.70 11.04 5.28
CA LYS A 115 -15.43 11.79 5.40
C LYS A 115 -14.58 11.64 4.16
N ASP A 116 -13.75 12.64 3.89
CA ASP A 116 -12.70 12.58 2.88
C ASP A 116 -11.72 11.42 3.09
N GLY A 117 -11.03 11.02 2.02
CA GLY A 117 -9.93 10.06 2.06
C GLY A 117 -8.73 10.59 2.88
N LEU A 118 -7.95 9.69 3.47
CA LEU A 118 -6.75 10.07 4.22
C LEU A 118 -5.60 10.41 3.26
N ASP A 119 -5.08 11.63 3.35
CA ASP A 119 -3.99 12.12 2.51
C ASP A 119 -2.67 11.45 2.89
N THR A 120 -1.92 10.99 1.87
CA THR A 120 -0.54 10.51 2.02
C THR A 120 -0.34 9.45 3.12
N VAL A 121 -1.29 8.51 3.25
CA VAL A 121 -1.21 7.40 4.20
C VAL A 121 -1.16 6.07 3.44
N ASP A 122 -0.27 5.19 3.90
CA ASP A 122 -0.20 3.82 3.39
C ASP A 122 -1.55 3.11 3.59
N ASN A 123 -1.99 2.37 2.57
CA ASN A 123 -3.38 1.97 2.47
C ASN A 123 -3.60 0.47 2.62
N LEU A 124 -4.85 0.12 2.96
CA LEU A 124 -5.33 -1.25 3.04
C LEU A 124 -4.43 -2.08 3.97
N MET A 125 -3.80 -3.14 3.46
CA MET A 125 -2.98 -4.05 4.29
C MET A 125 -1.62 -3.44 4.68
N ALA A 126 -1.18 -2.39 3.99
CA ALA A 126 0.16 -1.87 4.17
C ALA A 126 0.20 -0.91 5.38
N ASN A 127 1.25 -1.07 6.20
CA ASN A 127 1.49 -0.28 7.41
C ASN A 127 2.95 0.18 7.43
N THR A 128 3.39 0.75 6.33
CA THR A 128 4.75 1.22 6.13
C THR A 128 4.83 2.67 6.60
N LYS A 129 5.81 2.95 7.46
CA LYS A 129 6.15 4.32 7.83
C LYS A 129 7.10 4.88 6.79
N ASN A 130 6.98 6.18 6.51
CA ASN A 130 7.96 6.89 5.71
C ASN A 130 9.33 6.85 6.39
N VAL A 131 10.38 6.72 5.57
CA VAL A 131 11.76 6.84 6.04
C VAL A 131 12.13 8.32 6.04
N PRO A 132 12.63 8.89 7.16
CA PRO A 132 13.07 10.28 7.19
C PRO A 132 14.10 10.57 6.10
N CYS A 133 14.00 11.74 5.46
CA CYS A 133 14.91 12.12 4.38
C CYS A 133 16.37 12.14 4.85
N GLU A 134 16.59 12.55 6.10
CA GLU A 134 17.90 12.58 6.75
C GLU A 134 18.50 11.17 6.90
N GLU A 135 17.67 10.15 7.15
CA GLU A 135 18.15 8.76 7.22
C GLU A 135 18.54 8.25 5.83
N ILE A 136 17.79 8.62 4.79
CA ILE A 136 18.11 8.26 3.40
C ILE A 136 19.46 8.86 2.99
N GLU A 137 19.65 10.16 3.22
CA GLU A 137 20.90 10.86 2.84
C GLU A 137 22.10 10.43 3.69
N LEU A 138 21.88 9.98 4.94
CA LEU A 138 22.95 9.49 5.80
C LEU A 138 23.44 8.09 5.39
N ARG A 139 22.53 7.23 4.96
CA ARG A 139 22.82 5.80 4.72
C ARG A 139 23.14 5.46 3.28
N TYR A 140 22.62 6.23 2.33
CA TYR A 140 22.75 5.95 0.91
C TYR A 140 23.39 7.14 0.20
N PRO A 141 24.10 6.93 -0.92
CA PRO A 141 24.59 8.00 -1.77
C PRO A 141 23.46 8.62 -2.59
N LEU A 142 22.37 8.99 -1.91
CA LEU A 142 21.16 9.58 -2.46
C LEU A 142 20.94 10.95 -1.81
N ARG A 143 20.39 11.87 -2.58
CA ARG A 143 19.99 13.20 -2.14
C ARG A 143 18.48 13.34 -2.37
N VAL A 144 17.73 13.76 -1.36
CA VAL A 144 16.29 14.00 -1.52
C VAL A 144 16.11 15.48 -1.88
N GLU A 145 15.79 15.75 -3.14
CA GLU A 145 15.59 17.14 -3.58
C GLU A 145 14.22 17.70 -3.18
N ARG A 146 13.19 16.84 -3.11
CA ARG A 146 11.80 17.25 -2.92
C ARG A 146 10.96 16.14 -2.28
N TYR A 147 10.24 16.47 -1.21
CA TYR A 147 9.27 15.62 -0.54
C TYR A 147 8.03 16.46 -0.18
N GLU A 148 6.98 16.39 -0.99
CA GLU A 148 5.75 17.16 -0.80
C GLU A 148 4.58 16.50 -1.53
N ILE A 149 3.33 16.78 -1.12
CA ILE A 149 2.10 16.23 -1.73
C ILE A 149 1.98 16.62 -3.22
N ARG A 150 1.41 15.73 -4.08
CA ARG A 150 1.24 16.05 -5.51
C ARG A 150 0.21 17.18 -5.67
N PRO A 151 0.42 18.09 -6.62
CA PRO A 151 -0.52 19.16 -6.91
C PRO A 151 -1.75 18.69 -7.70
N GLU A 152 -1.78 17.44 -8.16
CA GLU A 152 -2.90 16.86 -8.90
C GLU A 152 -4.12 16.75 -8.00
N GLN A 153 -5.27 17.21 -8.50
CA GLN A 153 -6.50 17.22 -7.73
C GLN A 153 -6.93 15.80 -7.35
N PRO A 154 -7.44 15.59 -6.12
CA PRO A 154 -7.97 14.32 -5.69
C PRO A 154 -9.22 13.94 -6.49
N GLY A 155 -9.58 12.66 -6.48
CA GLY A 155 -10.83 12.19 -7.08
C GLY A 155 -12.04 12.95 -6.52
N ALA A 156 -12.86 13.52 -7.39
CA ALA A 156 -14.02 14.33 -7.00
C ALA A 156 -15.17 13.47 -6.47
N GLY A 157 -15.93 14.02 -5.51
CA GLY A 157 -17.10 13.42 -4.89
C GLY A 157 -17.66 14.35 -3.80
N THR A 158 -18.80 14.01 -3.20
CA THR A 158 -19.31 14.71 -2.00
C THR A 158 -18.25 14.76 -0.90
N TRP A 159 -17.54 13.64 -0.75
CA TRP A 159 -16.29 13.54 -0.04
C TRP A 159 -15.19 13.31 -1.07
N ARG A 160 -14.13 14.09 -1.01
CA ARG A 160 -13.02 13.94 -1.95
C ARG A 160 -12.26 12.65 -1.64
N GLY A 161 -11.69 12.07 -2.69
CA GLY A 161 -10.54 11.19 -2.52
C GLY A 161 -9.39 11.96 -1.88
N MET A 162 -8.28 11.27 -1.72
CA MET A 162 -7.10 11.92 -1.14
C MET A 162 -6.18 12.52 -2.19
N TRP A 163 -5.34 13.41 -1.71
CA TRP A 163 -4.13 13.84 -2.40
C TRP A 163 -3.08 12.75 -2.35
N THR A 164 -2.61 12.32 -3.52
CA THR A 164 -1.49 11.37 -3.58
C THR A 164 -0.18 12.10 -3.28
N CYS A 165 0.69 11.50 -2.47
CA CYS A 165 2.09 11.93 -2.39
C CYS A 165 2.80 11.51 -3.69
N PRO A 166 3.71 12.31 -4.26
CA PRO A 166 4.70 11.74 -5.13
C PRO A 166 5.58 10.90 -4.25
N GLY A 167 5.99 9.77 -4.80
CA GLY A 167 7.26 9.25 -4.39
C GLY A 167 8.30 10.34 -4.29
N SER A 168 9.14 10.28 -3.26
CA SER A 168 10.28 11.19 -3.13
C SER A 168 10.89 11.35 -4.52
N LYS A 169 10.89 12.57 -5.06
CA LYS A 169 11.53 12.82 -6.36
C LYS A 169 13.02 12.78 -6.05
N VAL A 170 13.55 11.57 -5.94
CA VAL A 170 14.99 11.29 -5.86
C VAL A 170 15.52 11.53 -7.26
N SER A 171 15.67 12.81 -7.57
CA SER A 171 16.48 13.28 -8.66
C SER A 171 17.91 12.93 -8.29
N GLY A 172 18.38 11.79 -8.79
CA GLY A 172 19.80 11.54 -8.91
C GLY A 172 20.34 12.52 -9.94
N ARG A 173 20.64 13.75 -9.52
CA ARG A 173 21.61 14.56 -10.25
C ARG A 173 22.93 13.82 -10.07
N TRP A 174 23.28 13.00 -11.06
CA TRP A 174 24.59 12.37 -11.20
C TRP A 174 25.64 13.46 -11.44
N LEU A 175 25.90 14.27 -10.41
CA LEU A 175 27.14 15.01 -10.33
C LEU A 175 28.19 13.97 -9.91
N LEU A 176 28.76 13.32 -10.92
CA LEU A 176 30.15 12.90 -10.90
C LEU A 176 30.97 14.13 -10.46
N PHE A 177 31.14 14.31 -9.16
CA PHE A 177 32.32 14.97 -8.66
C PHE A 177 33.41 13.90 -8.69
N LEU A 178 34.27 14.03 -9.70
CA LEU A 178 35.64 13.55 -9.67
C LEU A 178 36.32 13.94 -8.34
#